data_AF-A0AB39D1D6-F1
#
_entry.id   AF-A0AB39D1D6-F1
#
_cell.length_a   1.000
_cell.length_b   1.000
_cell.length_c   1.000
_cell.angle_alpha   90.00
_cell.angle_beta   90.00
_cell.angle_gamma   90.00
#
_symmetry.space_group_name_H-M   'P 1'
#
loop_
_entity.id
_entity.type
_entity.pdbx_description
1 polymer ?
#
loop_
_entity_poly.entity_id
_entity_poly.type
_entity_poly.pdbx_seq_one_letter_code
_entity_poly.pdbx_strand_id
1 'polypeptide(L)'
;MTGHHPLIAMRLQGYCPAGAFVTVIEAAPTWGPFSHPDRAMENGGSPDIVIQPEDNPAAVDLRCLRGMVVQIHGNDRARTIAALERISQFEPAKVIAAGEWGLRAWKPNRGFFDL
;
A
#
# COMPACT_ATOMS: atom_id res chain seq x y z
N MET A 1 3.02 -10.19 -3.54
CA MET A 1 2.73 -9.10 -2.58
C MET A 1 3.18 -9.54 -1.20
N THR A 2 3.81 -8.66 -0.41
CA THR A 2 4.31 -8.96 0.94
C THR A 2 4.08 -7.77 1.89
N GLY A 3 4.12 -7.96 3.21
CA GLY A 3 3.94 -6.88 4.22
C GLY A 3 2.53 -6.75 4.79
N HIS A 4 1.58 -7.53 4.30
CA HIS A 4 0.18 -7.47 4.73
C HIS A 4 -0.12 -8.33 5.96
N HIS A 5 0.71 -9.33 6.27
CA HIS A 5 0.46 -10.24 7.38
C HIS A 5 0.45 -9.52 8.75
N PRO A 6 1.40 -8.62 9.07
CA PRO A 6 1.39 -7.91 10.34
C PRO A 6 0.15 -7.02 10.50
N LEU A 7 -0.30 -6.38 9.42
CA LEU A 7 -1.51 -5.56 9.43
C LEU A 7 -2.75 -6.38 9.75
N ILE A 8 -2.89 -7.57 9.14
CA ILE A 8 -4.00 -8.48 9.44
C ILE A 8 -3.93 -8.93 10.91
N ALA A 9 -2.74 -9.31 11.40
CA ALA A 9 -2.55 -9.73 12.78
C ALA A 9 -2.96 -8.64 13.78
N MET A 10 -2.56 -7.39 13.54
CA MET A 10 -2.96 -6.24 14.36
C MET A 10 -4.48 -6.05 14.39
N ARG A 11 -5.16 -6.17 13.24
CA ARG A 11 -6.61 -6.05 13.17
C ARG A 11 -7.32 -7.15 13.93
N LEU A 12 -6.83 -8.38 13.86
CA LEU A 12 -7.37 -9.50 14.64
C LEU A 12 -7.21 -9.29 16.16
N GLN A 13 -6.24 -8.47 16.58
CA GLN A 13 -6.05 -8.05 17.97
C GLN A 13 -6.88 -6.81 18.35
N GLY A 14 -7.72 -6.30 17.44
CA GLY A 14 -8.54 -5.10 17.68
C GLY A 14 -7.82 -3.78 17.46
N TYR A 15 -6.58 -3.79 16.95
CA TYR A 15 -5.82 -2.59 16.65
C TYR A 15 -5.91 -2.23 15.17
N CYS A 16 -6.21 -0.96 14.86
CA CYS A 16 -6.22 -0.44 13.50
C CYS A 16 -5.23 0.71 13.38
N PRO A 17 -4.10 0.53 12.67
CA PRO A 17 -3.21 1.63 12.30
C PRO A 17 -3.96 2.77 11.62
N ALA A 18 -3.53 4.01 11.89
CA ALA A 18 -4.10 5.20 11.25
C ALA A 18 -3.72 5.32 9.76
N GLY A 19 -2.58 4.73 9.38
CA GLY A 19 -2.11 4.70 8.00
C GLY A 19 -1.14 3.57 7.73
N ALA A 20 -0.91 3.34 6.43
CA ALA A 20 0.02 2.34 5.92
C ALA A 20 0.66 2.84 4.62
N PHE A 21 1.83 2.30 4.31
CA PHE A 21 2.54 2.51 3.05
C PHE A 21 2.29 1.33 2.12
N VAL A 22 2.24 1.62 0.83
CA VAL A 22 2.22 0.62 -0.24
C VAL A 22 3.30 1.01 -1.25
N THR A 23 4.26 0.13 -1.48
CA THR A 23 5.34 0.38 -2.43
C THR A 23 5.15 -0.51 -3.66
N VAL A 24 5.05 0.10 -4.84
CA VAL A 24 4.99 -0.60 -6.13
C VAL A 24 6.38 -0.58 -6.73
N ILE A 25 7.01 -1.74 -6.81
CA ILE A 25 8.40 -1.88 -7.26
C ILE A 25 8.50 -2.51 -8.64
N GLU A 26 9.57 -2.15 -9.35
CA GLU A 26 9.83 -2.58 -10.74
C GLU A 26 10.78 -3.77 -10.84
N ALA A 27 11.59 -4.01 -9.80
CA ALA A 27 12.49 -5.15 -9.70
C ALA A 27 12.29 -5.87 -8.37
N ALA A 28 12.31 -7.20 -8.41
CA ALA A 28 12.24 -8.02 -7.21
C ALA A 28 13.48 -7.74 -6.34
N PRO A 29 13.31 -7.34 -5.07
CA PRO A 29 14.42 -6.99 -4.21
C PRO A 29 14.97 -8.25 -3.56
N THR A 30 16.24 -8.21 -3.17
CA THR A 30 16.79 -9.24 -2.27
C THR A 30 16.50 -8.82 -0.84
N TRP A 31 15.59 -9.53 -0.18
CA TRP A 31 15.23 -9.24 1.21
C TRP A 31 16.33 -9.74 2.17
N GLY A 32 16.72 -8.87 3.09
CA GLY A 32 17.49 -9.23 4.27
C GLY A 32 16.56 -9.50 5.46
N PRO A 33 17.11 -10.00 6.57
CA PRO A 33 16.33 -10.34 7.77
C PRO A 33 15.60 -9.14 8.39
N PHE A 34 16.08 -7.92 8.15
CA PHE A 34 15.51 -6.67 8.67
C PHE A 34 14.73 -5.85 7.65
N SER A 35 14.84 -6.18 6.34
CA SER A 35 14.20 -5.41 5.27
C SER A 35 12.98 -6.09 4.68
N HIS A 36 12.73 -7.37 5.01
CA HIS A 36 11.52 -8.04 4.56
C HIS A 36 10.27 -7.34 5.13
N PRO A 37 9.29 -6.92 4.31
CA PRO A 37 8.16 -6.09 4.77
C PRO A 37 7.34 -6.71 5.90
N ASP A 38 7.10 -8.03 5.88
CA ASP A 38 6.43 -8.73 6.99
C ASP A 38 7.21 -8.72 8.31
N ARG A 39 8.54 -8.48 8.28
CA ARG A 39 9.43 -8.45 9.46
C ARG A 39 9.82 -7.04 9.87
N ALA A 40 9.75 -6.08 8.95
CA ALA A 40 10.18 -4.70 9.19
C ALA A 40 9.47 -4.08 10.40
N MET A 41 8.16 -4.34 10.56
CA MET A 41 7.38 -3.83 11.69
C MET A 41 7.82 -4.39 13.05
N GLU A 42 8.24 -5.66 13.11
CA GLU A 42 8.78 -6.27 14.33
C GLU A 42 10.05 -5.54 14.80
N ASN A 43 10.75 -4.90 13.88
CA ASN A 43 11.98 -4.12 14.10
C ASN A 43 11.73 -2.60 14.20
N GLY A 44 10.48 -2.17 14.39
CA GLY A 44 10.12 -0.75 14.52
C GLY A 44 9.93 -0.01 13.19
N GLY A 45 9.91 -0.72 12.06
CA GLY A 45 9.57 -0.15 10.75
C GLY A 45 8.09 0.19 10.61
N SER A 46 7.78 1.07 9.65
CA SER A 46 6.40 1.42 9.30
C SER A 46 5.66 0.21 8.70
N PRO A 47 4.30 0.16 8.79
CA PRO A 47 3.52 -0.80 8.04
C PRO A 47 3.65 -0.51 6.55
N ASP A 48 4.37 -1.36 5.83
CA ASP A 48 4.63 -1.24 4.40
C ASP A 48 4.24 -2.53 3.67
N ILE A 49 3.42 -2.39 2.62
CA ILE A 49 3.03 -3.48 1.74
C ILE A 49 3.73 -3.30 0.40
N VAL A 50 4.42 -4.33 -0.07
CA VAL A 50 5.15 -4.28 -1.33
C VAL A 50 4.41 -5.07 -2.40
N ILE A 51 4.06 -4.39 -3.49
CA ILE A 51 3.53 -4.96 -4.74
C ILE A 51 4.71 -5.18 -5.67
N GLN A 52 5.06 -6.45 -5.89
CA GLN A 52 6.22 -6.90 -6.66
C GLN A 52 5.94 -6.83 -8.18
N PRO A 53 6.98 -6.93 -9.02
CA PRO A 53 6.82 -6.81 -10.47
C PRO A 53 5.85 -7.85 -11.05
N GLU A 54 5.87 -9.07 -10.53
CA GLU A 54 5.01 -10.17 -10.94
C GLU A 54 3.57 -10.09 -10.40
N ASP A 55 3.31 -9.25 -9.39
CA ASP A 55 1.96 -9.01 -8.92
C ASP A 55 1.19 -8.17 -9.95
N ASN A 56 -0.12 -8.42 -10.07
CA ASN A 56 -1.04 -7.55 -10.80
C ASN A 56 -1.63 -6.49 -9.84
N PRO A 57 -1.22 -5.20 -9.92
CA PRO A 57 -1.69 -4.17 -9.01
C PRO A 57 -3.21 -3.93 -9.08
N ALA A 58 -3.86 -4.25 -10.20
CA ALA A 58 -5.30 -4.12 -10.35
C ALA A 58 -6.09 -5.27 -9.66
N ALA A 59 -5.42 -6.34 -9.24
CA ALA A 59 -6.06 -7.55 -8.72
C ALA A 59 -5.69 -7.89 -7.27
N VAL A 60 -4.63 -7.29 -6.70
CA VAL A 60 -4.21 -7.54 -5.31
C VAL A 60 -5.35 -7.35 -4.30
N ASP A 61 -5.37 -8.18 -3.26
CA ASP A 61 -6.32 -8.06 -2.15
C ASP A 61 -5.71 -7.23 -1.03
N LEU A 62 -6.25 -6.02 -0.86
CA LEU A 62 -5.77 -5.04 0.11
C LEU A 62 -6.87 -4.64 1.11
N ARG A 63 -7.81 -5.55 1.39
CA ARG A 63 -8.87 -5.34 2.39
C ARG A 63 -8.35 -5.01 3.79
N CYS A 64 -7.11 -5.38 4.10
CA CYS A 64 -6.44 -5.02 5.35
C CYS A 64 -6.31 -3.49 5.54
N LEU A 65 -6.34 -2.70 4.45
CA LEU A 65 -6.21 -1.23 4.43
C LEU A 65 -7.52 -0.48 4.72
N ARG A 66 -8.63 -1.18 4.93
CA ARG A 66 -9.94 -0.57 5.22
C ARG A 66 -9.87 0.43 6.38
N GLY A 67 -10.37 1.64 6.15
CA GLY A 67 -10.40 2.74 7.13
C GLY A 67 -9.07 3.44 7.37
N MET A 68 -7.99 3.07 6.66
CA MET A 68 -6.66 3.67 6.84
C MET A 68 -6.38 4.79 5.82
N VAL A 69 -5.46 5.70 6.16
CA VAL A 69 -4.82 6.57 5.16
C VAL A 69 -3.68 5.80 4.49
N VAL A 70 -3.75 5.65 3.18
CA VAL A 70 -2.79 4.86 2.40
C VAL A 70 -1.91 5.78 1.56
N GLN A 71 -0.60 5.58 1.66
CA GLN A 71 0.41 6.27 0.86
C GLN A 71 1.06 5.26 -0.08
N ILE A 72 0.92 5.47 -1.39
CA ILE A 72 1.44 4.60 -2.43
C ILE A 72 2.65 5.28 -3.08
N HIS A 73 3.76 4.57 -3.18
CA HIS A 73 4.96 5.03 -3.86
C HIS A 73 5.32 4.10 -5.01
N GLY A 74 5.59 4.65 -6.19
CA GLY A 74 6.06 3.88 -7.35
C GLY A 74 6.41 4.75 -8.54
N ASN A 75 7.44 4.35 -9.29
CA ASN A 75 7.95 5.11 -10.44
C ASN A 75 7.19 4.77 -11.73
N ASP A 76 6.76 3.53 -11.93
CA ASP A 76 5.80 3.18 -12.97
C ASP A 76 4.41 3.79 -12.67
N ARG A 77 4.04 4.83 -13.42
CA ARG A 77 2.76 5.52 -13.28
C ARG A 77 1.57 4.58 -13.46
N ALA A 78 1.58 3.73 -14.49
CA ALA A 78 0.41 2.91 -14.82
C ALA A 78 0.14 1.89 -13.71
N ARG A 79 1.18 1.20 -13.23
CA ARG A 79 1.09 0.24 -12.12
C ARG A 79 0.68 0.91 -10.82
N THR A 80 1.23 2.10 -10.53
CA THR A 80 0.93 2.83 -9.30
C THR A 80 -0.51 3.36 -9.29
N ILE A 81 -1.02 3.84 -10.42
CA ILE A 81 -2.43 4.22 -10.57
C ILE A 81 -3.36 3.01 -10.48
N ALA A 82 -2.99 1.86 -11.08
CA ALA A 82 -3.78 0.64 -10.94
C ALA A 82 -3.89 0.20 -9.46
N ALA A 83 -2.81 0.32 -8.68
CA ALA A 83 -2.85 0.09 -7.24
C ALA A 83 -3.77 1.07 -6.51
N LEU A 84 -3.68 2.38 -6.82
CA LEU A 84 -4.56 3.42 -6.27
C LEU A 84 -6.05 3.09 -6.50
N GLU A 85 -6.41 2.77 -7.75
CA GLU A 85 -7.77 2.42 -8.14
C GLU A 85 -8.25 1.16 -7.42
N ARG A 86 -7.42 0.12 -7.38
CA ARG A 86 -7.74 -1.11 -6.65
C ARG A 86 -7.96 -0.85 -5.16
N ILE A 87 -7.07 -0.11 -4.50
CA ILE A 87 -7.15 0.19 -3.07
C ILE A 87 -8.42 0.98 -2.73
N SER A 88 -8.83 1.91 -3.58
CA SER A 88 -10.04 2.71 -3.39
C SER A 88 -11.32 1.87 -3.23
N GLN A 89 -11.34 0.64 -3.76
CA GLN A 89 -12.48 -0.27 -3.68
C GLN A 89 -12.62 -0.92 -2.30
N PHE A 90 -11.61 -0.82 -1.43
CA PHE A 90 -11.58 -1.44 -0.11
C PHE A 90 -11.95 -0.49 1.03
N GLU A 91 -12.58 0.64 0.72
CA GLU A 91 -13.02 1.66 1.67
C GLU A 91 -11.89 2.17 2.60
N PRO A 92 -10.75 2.64 2.06
CA PRO A 92 -9.76 3.36 2.85
C PRO A 92 -10.29 4.73 3.27
N ALA A 93 -9.69 5.36 4.27
CA ALA A 93 -10.04 6.74 4.66
C ALA A 93 -9.56 7.76 3.61
N LYS A 94 -8.41 7.50 2.98
CA LYS A 94 -7.81 8.31 1.91
C LYS A 94 -6.72 7.47 1.23
N VAL A 95 -6.49 7.69 -0.06
CA VAL A 95 -5.36 7.10 -0.78
C VAL A 95 -4.60 8.21 -1.51
N ILE A 96 -3.28 8.20 -1.44
CA ILE A 96 -2.41 9.11 -2.17
C ILE A 96 -1.35 8.28 -2.87
N ALA A 97 -1.23 8.42 -4.18
CA ALA A 97 -0.18 7.83 -5.00
C ALA A 97 0.81 8.91 -5.41
N ALA A 98 2.10 8.60 -5.31
CA ALA A 98 3.21 9.48 -5.62
C ALA A 98 4.28 8.76 -6.43
N GLY A 99 4.91 9.49 -7.34
CA GLY A 99 6.14 9.10 -8.04
C GLY A 99 6.76 10.31 -8.73
N GLU A 100 7.80 10.10 -9.53
CA GLU A 100 8.41 11.18 -10.34
C GLU A 100 7.42 11.82 -11.31
N TRP A 101 6.36 11.09 -11.68
CA TRP A 101 5.26 11.55 -12.52
C TRP A 101 4.25 12.46 -11.80
N GLY A 102 4.44 12.74 -10.51
CA GLY A 102 3.59 13.63 -9.71
C GLY A 102 2.73 12.89 -8.69
N LEU A 103 1.59 13.51 -8.35
CA LEU A 103 0.70 13.05 -7.30
C LEU A 103 -0.72 12.85 -7.81
N ARG A 104 -1.36 11.77 -7.38
CA ARG A 104 -2.78 11.52 -7.60
C ARG A 104 -3.40 10.92 -6.34
N ALA A 105 -4.62 11.30 -6.03
CA ALA A 105 -5.27 10.91 -4.80
C ALA A 105 -6.71 10.47 -5.01
N TRP A 106 -7.24 9.80 -3.98
CA TRP A 106 -8.63 9.44 -3.84
C TRP A 106 -9.10 9.68 -2.41
N LYS A 107 -10.34 10.13 -2.24
CA LYS A 107 -11.02 10.15 -0.93
C LYS A 107 -12.52 9.88 -1.07
N PRO A 108 -13.17 9.37 -0.01
CA PRO A 108 -14.63 9.21 0.02
C PRO A 108 -15.33 10.53 -0.36
N ASN A 109 -16.42 10.42 -1.11
CA ASN A 109 -17.27 11.54 -1.57
C ASN A 109 -16.62 12.56 -2.53
N ARG A 110 -15.33 12.41 -2.87
CA ARG A 110 -14.68 13.21 -3.93
C ARG A 110 -14.28 12.37 -5.14
N GLY A 111 -13.99 11.08 -4.95
CA GLY A 111 -13.42 10.25 -6.01
C GLY A 111 -11.95 10.60 -6.23
N PHE A 112 -11.47 10.40 -7.46
CA PHE A 112 -10.08 10.64 -7.86
C PHE A 112 -9.83 12.12 -8.18
N PHE A 113 -8.65 12.62 -7.80
CA PHE A 113 -8.22 13.99 -8.08
C PHE A 113 -6.69 14.09 -8.09
N ASP A 114 -6.16 15.02 -8.86
CA ASP A 114 -4.74 15.36 -8.85
C ASP A 114 -4.45 16.36 -7.70
N LEU A 115 -3.21 16.38 -7.21
CA LEU A 115 -2.75 17.20 -6.07
C LEU A 115 -1.76 18.27 -6.49
#